data_AF-A0A6G6J893-F1
#
_entry.id   AF-A0A6G6J893-F1
#
_cell.length_a   1.000
_cell.length_b   1.000
_cell.length_c   1.000
_cell.angle_alpha   90.00
_cell.angle_beta   90.00
_cell.angle_gamma   90.00
#
_symmetry.space_group_name_H-M   'P 1'
#
loop_
_entity.id
_entity.type
_entity.pdbx_description
1 polymer ?
#
loop_
_entity_poly.entity_id
_entity_poly.type
_entity_poly.pdbx_seq_one_letter_code
_entity_poly.pdbx_strand_id
1 'polypeptide(L)'
;MRPIDIILNLALAATIHRTDAAVVKTGKRLLKQVEGRDRQSIFDVINQKSPCRYIINHVKSMPDEVIFMDLEAERVAPHIQLARAKAAAQGHPVK
;
A
#
# COMPACT_ATOMS: atom_id res chain seq x y z
N MET A 1 0.88 -6.18 -7.71
CA MET A 1 0.52 -5.39 -6.52
C MET A 1 1.24 -4.06 -6.62
N ARG A 2 0.63 -2.91 -6.28
CA ARG A 2 1.31 -1.61 -6.41
C ARG A 2 2.27 -1.40 -5.23
N PRO A 3 3.33 -0.59 -5.36
CA PRO A 3 4.26 -0.31 -4.27
C PRO A 3 3.59 0.19 -2.99
N ILE A 4 2.56 1.03 -3.11
CA ILE A 4 1.80 1.55 -1.97
C ILE A 4 1.08 0.46 -1.17
N ASP A 5 0.61 -0.59 -1.84
CA ASP A 5 -0.10 -1.68 -1.18
C ASP A 5 0.85 -2.47 -0.26
N ILE A 6 2.16 -2.49 -0.55
CA ILE A 6 3.19 -3.13 0.29
C ILE A 6 3.31 -2.40 1.63
N ILE A 7 3.54 -1.09 1.58
CA ILE A 7 3.71 -0.25 2.77
C ILE A 7 2.45 -0.30 3.62
N LEU A 8 1.28 -0.24 2.99
CA LEU A 8 0.00 -0.33 3.69
C LEU A 8 -0.16 -1.66 4.44
N ASN A 9 0.13 -2.80 3.80
CA ASN A 9 0.01 -4.11 4.43
C ASN A 9 0.98 -4.28 5.61
N LEU A 10 2.23 -3.80 5.47
CA LEU A 10 3.22 -3.85 6.54
C LEU A 10 2.83 -2.93 7.71
N ALA A 11 2.36 -1.71 7.42
CA ALA A 11 1.89 -0.76 8.42
C ALA A 11 0.63 -1.24 9.14
N LEU A 12 -0.29 -1.90 8.43
CA LEU A 12 -1.49 -2.49 9.02
C LEU A 12 -1.12 -3.63 9.97
N ALA A 13 -0.20 -4.51 9.56
CA ALA A 13 0.31 -5.58 10.43
C ALA A 13 0.96 -5.03 11.70
N ALA A 14 1.74 -3.95 11.58
CA ALA A 14 2.35 -3.26 12.72
C ALA A 14 1.30 -2.63 13.64
N THR A 15 0.27 -1.99 13.07
CA THR A 15 -0.79 -1.30 13.83
C THR A 15 -1.70 -2.28 14.59
N ILE A 16 -2.11 -3.37 13.94
CA ILE A 16 -3.00 -4.37 14.54
C ILE A 16 -2.26 -5.20 15.59
N HIS A 17 -1.10 -5.75 15.23
CA HIS A 17 -0.44 -6.78 16.04
C HIS A 17 0.69 -6.26 16.92
N ARG A 18 1.13 -5.01 16.72
CA ARG A 18 2.15 -4.32 17.54
C ARG A 18 3.40 -5.13 17.83
N THR A 19 3.81 -5.97 16.88
CA THR A 19 4.95 -6.89 17.03
C THR A 19 5.77 -6.97 15.75
N ASP A 20 7.09 -7.06 15.91
CA ASP A 20 8.03 -7.23 14.79
C ASP A 20 7.77 -8.53 14.03
N ALA A 21 7.42 -9.61 14.74
CA ALA A 21 7.12 -10.91 14.14
C ALA A 21 5.94 -10.86 13.16
N ALA A 22 4.89 -10.08 13.46
CA ALA A 22 3.75 -9.92 12.56
C ALA A 22 4.15 -9.21 11.27
N VAL A 23 4.96 -8.14 11.37
CA VAL A 23 5.46 -7.39 10.21
C VAL A 23 6.35 -8.28 9.33
N VAL A 24 7.27 -9.03 9.94
CA VAL A 24 8.15 -9.96 9.20
C VAL A 24 7.33 -11.07 8.53
N LYS A 25 6.36 -11.65 9.23
CA LYS A 25 5.48 -12.70 8.68
C LYS A 25 4.67 -12.18 7.49
N THR A 26 4.14 -10.96 7.59
CA THR A 26 3.43 -10.29 6.49
C THR A 26 4.37 -10.01 5.32
N GLY A 27 5.55 -9.41 5.56
CA GLY A 27 6.53 -9.16 4.49
C GLY A 27 6.95 -10.42 3.75
N LYS A 28 7.21 -11.52 4.47
CA LYS A 28 7.52 -12.83 3.85
C LYS A 28 6.39 -13.38 2.98
N ARG A 29 5.13 -13.10 3.33
CA ARG A 29 3.97 -13.46 2.48
C ARG A 29 3.90 -12.58 1.25
N LEU A 30 4.12 -11.27 1.41
CA LEU A 30 4.12 -10.31 0.30
C LEU A 30 5.20 -10.63 -0.72
N LEU A 31 6.40 -11.09 -0.32
CA LEU A 31 7.48 -11.46 -1.25
C LEU A 31 7.05 -12.46 -2.35
N LYS A 32 6.03 -13.30 -2.09
CA LYS A 32 5.47 -14.25 -3.07
C LYS A 32 4.59 -13.59 -4.13
N GLN A 33 4.14 -12.36 -3.87
CA GLN A 33 3.13 -11.62 -4.64
C GLN A 33 3.70 -10.38 -5.34
N VAL A 34 4.98 -10.03 -5.11
CA VAL A 34 5.62 -8.86 -5.70
C VAL A 34 6.76 -9.21 -6.66
N GLU A 35 6.87 -8.39 -7.71
CA GLU A 35 7.93 -8.43 -8.71
C GLU A 35 9.27 -7.98 -8.11
N GLY A 36 10.38 -8.38 -8.73
CA GLY A 36 11.72 -8.23 -8.17
C GLY A 36 12.09 -6.80 -7.74
N ARG A 37 11.64 -5.78 -8.49
CA ARG A 37 11.90 -4.37 -8.20
C ARG A 37 11.39 -3.95 -6.82
N ASP A 38 10.22 -4.42 -6.43
CA ASP A 38 9.53 -3.98 -5.21
C ASP A 38 9.87 -4.84 -4.00
N ARG A 39 10.57 -5.96 -4.20
CA ARG A 39 11.04 -6.83 -3.10
C ARG A 39 12.05 -6.13 -2.23
N GLN A 40 12.86 -5.22 -2.79
CA GLN A 40 13.85 -4.47 -2.03
C GLN A 40 13.18 -3.67 -0.91
N SER A 41 12.08 -2.98 -1.22
CA SER A 41 11.31 -2.20 -0.22
C SER A 41 10.78 -3.07 0.92
N ILE A 42 10.48 -4.35 0.67
CA ILE A 42 10.08 -5.30 1.73
C ILE A 42 11.31 -5.66 2.58
N PHE A 43 12.44 -5.98 1.95
CA PHE A 43 13.68 -6.30 2.64
C PHE A 43 14.17 -5.15 3.51
N ASP A 44 14.05 -3.91 3.04
CA ASP A 44 14.41 -2.71 3.78
C ASP A 44 13.63 -2.54 5.08
N VAL A 45 12.42 -3.12 5.16
CA VAL A 45 11.59 -3.13 6.39
C VAL A 45 11.89 -4.35 7.26
N ILE A 46 11.83 -5.56 6.71
CA ILE A 46 11.88 -6.80 7.52
C ILE A 46 13.28 -7.09 8.09
N ASN A 47 14.33 -6.53 7.50
CA ASN A 47 15.71 -6.68 7.97
C ASN A 47 16.11 -5.64 9.02
N GLN A 48 15.23 -4.71 9.37
CA GLN A 48 15.49 -3.73 10.42
C GLN A 48 15.58 -4.40 11.78
N LYS A 49 16.32 -3.78 12.71
CA LYS A 49 16.40 -4.23 14.11
C LYS A 49 15.02 -4.24 14.79
N SER A 50 14.11 -3.36 14.36
CA SER A 50 12.72 -3.31 14.83
C SER A 50 11.80 -2.92 13.66
N PRO A 51 11.35 -3.89 12.85
CA PRO A 51 10.51 -3.67 11.67
C PRO A 51 9.19 -2.95 11.99
N CYS A 52 8.56 -3.27 13.13
CA CYS A 52 7.32 -2.63 13.58
C CYS A 52 7.51 -1.14 13.84
N ARG A 53 8.55 -0.78 14.60
CA ARG A 53 8.87 0.63 14.86
C ARG A 53 9.27 1.36 13.58
N TYR A 54 10.07 0.71 12.74
CA TYR A 54 10.54 1.28 11.47
C TYR A 54 9.36 1.66 10.57
N ILE A 55 8.44 0.72 10.30
CA ILE A 55 7.33 0.98 9.37
C ILE A 55 6.34 2.02 9.92
N ILE A 56 6.10 2.02 11.24
CA ILE A 56 5.25 3.04 11.88
C ILE A 56 5.88 4.42 11.75
N ASN A 57 7.19 4.55 12.00
CA ASN A 57 7.88 5.83 11.86
C ASN A 57 7.92 6.29 10.41
N HIS A 58 8.10 5.36 9.46
CA HIS A 58 8.09 5.65 8.04
C HIS A 58 6.75 6.24 7.59
N VAL A 59 5.64 5.65 8.02
CA VAL A 59 4.29 6.17 7.77
C VAL A 59 4.06 7.52 8.45
N LYS A 60 4.53 7.69 9.69
CA LYS A 60 4.42 8.98 10.40
C LYS A 60 5.24 10.11 9.79
N SER A 61 6.32 9.77 9.09
CA SER A 61 7.16 10.75 8.39
C SER A 61 6.65 11.14 7.00
N MET A 62 5.52 10.56 6.55
CA MET A 62 4.92 10.97 5.29
C MET A 62 4.43 12.42 5.41
N PRO A 63 4.72 13.30 4.44
CA PRO A 63 4.26 14.67 4.47
C PRO A 63 2.72 14.72 4.49
N ASP A 64 2.19 15.56 5.38
CA ASP A 64 0.75 15.82 5.48
C ASP A 64 0.17 16.26 4.13
N GLU A 65 0.95 16.98 3.32
CA GLU A 65 0.62 17.41 1.96
C GLU A 65 0.25 16.26 1.02
N VAL A 66 0.79 15.04 1.23
CA VAL A 66 0.44 13.85 0.44
C VAL A 66 -0.92 13.28 0.86
N ILE A 67 -1.31 13.48 2.13
CA ILE A 67 -2.55 12.97 2.72
C ILE A 67 -3.70 13.98 2.55
N PHE A 68 -3.40 15.27 2.69
CA PHE A 68 -4.34 16.40 2.69
C PHE A 68 -4.18 17.28 1.45
N MET A 69 -3.69 16.73 0.34
CA MET A 69 -3.53 17.50 -0.90
C MET A 69 -4.88 18.02 -1.37
N ASP A 70 -5.08 19.34 -1.29
CA ASP A 70 -6.22 20.02 -1.90
C ASP A 70 -5.91 20.22 -3.38
N LEU A 71 -6.10 19.15 -4.15
CA LEU A 71 -6.04 19.21 -5.61
C LEU A 71 -7.31 19.89 -6.09
N GLU A 72 -7.17 21.05 -6.77
CA GLU A 72 -8.23 21.63 -7.61
C GLU A 72 -8.93 20.49 -8.36
N ALA A 73 -10.26 20.45 -8.25
CA ALA A 73 -11.11 19.31 -8.60
C ALA A 73 -11.18 19.03 -10.10
N GLU A 74 -10.05 18.81 -10.76
CA GLU A 74 -10.02 18.41 -12.15
C GLU A 74 -8.73 17.65 -12.46
N ARG A 75 -8.81 16.33 -12.32
CA ARG A 75 -8.24 15.30 -13.21
C ARG A 75 -8.27 13.97 -12.47
N VAL A 76 -9.44 13.32 -12.50
CA VAL A 76 -9.42 11.85 -12.39
C VAL A 76 -8.53 11.35 -13.53
N ALA A 77 -7.40 10.73 -13.20
CA ALA A 77 -6.44 10.31 -14.21
C ALA A 77 -7.16 9.49 -15.31
N PRO A 78 -6.89 9.73 -16.61
CA PRO A 78 -7.67 9.17 -17.71
C PRO A 78 -7.85 7.65 -17.66
N HIS A 79 -6.84 6.93 -17.13
CA HIS A 79 -6.89 5.47 -16.97
C HIS A 79 -7.86 5.01 -15.86
N ILE A 80 -8.12 5.83 -14.84
CA ILE A 80 -9.12 5.57 -13.80
C ILE A 80 -10.53 5.82 -14.33
N GLN A 81 -10.72 6.85 -15.16
CA GLN A 81 -11.99 7.06 -15.87
C GLN A 81 -12.30 5.87 -16.79
N LEU A 82 -11.30 5.39 -17.54
CA LEU A 82 -11.45 4.24 -18.43
C LEU A 82 -11.78 2.94 -17.66
N ALA A 83 -11.14 2.71 -16.51
CA ALA A 83 -11.43 1.55 -15.66
C ALA A 83 -12.85 1.61 -15.07
N ARG A 84 -13.29 2.79 -14.62
CA ARG A 84 -14.67 3.02 -14.12
C ARG A 84 -15.72 2.83 -15.22
N ALA A 85 -15.46 3.34 -16.42
CA ALA A 85 -16.35 3.17 -17.57
C ALA A 85 -16.49 1.70 -17.98
N LYS A 86 -15.38 0.95 -17.98
CA LYS A 86 -15.40 -0.51 -18.23
C LYS A 86 -16.18 -1.27 -17.16
N ALA A 87 -15.99 -0.93 -15.88
CA ALA A 87 -16.73 -1.56 -14.79
C ALA A 87 -18.24 -1.26 -14.85
N ALA A 88 -18.63 -0.02 -15.20
CA ALA A 88 -20.02 0.37 -15.40
C ALA A 88 -20.68 -0.34 -16.60
N ALA A 89 -19.94 -0.53 -17.70
CA ALA A 89 -20.41 -1.27 -18.87
C ALA A 89 -20.55 -2.78 -18.63
N GLN A 90 -19.90 -3.33 -17.59
CA GLN A 90 -19.96 -4.75 -17.24
C GLN A 90 -21.05 -5.08 -16.22
N GLY A 91 -21.65 -4.08 -15.56
CA GLY A 91 -22.84 -4.26 -14.74
C GLY A 91 -24.08 -4.40 -15.61
N HIS A 92 -24.50 -5.62 -15.92
CA HIS A 92 -25.81 -5.90 -16.51
C HIS A 92 -26.92 -5.32 -15.60
N PRO A 93 -27.96 -4.65 -16.16
CA PRO A 93 -29.12 -4.30 -15.37
C PRO A 93 -29.82 -5.60 -15.00
N VAL A 94 -29.83 -5.93 -13.71
CA VAL A 94 -30.72 -6.96 -13.18
C VAL A 94 -32.14 -6.43 -13.40
N LYS A 95 -32.86 -7.06 -14.33
CA LYS A 95 -34.29 -6.88 -14.52
C LYS A 95 -35.05 -7.40 -13.31
#